data_AF-A0A7X0AHU1-F1
#
_entry.id   AF-A0A7X0AHU1-F1
#
_cell.length_a   1.000
_cell.length_b   1.000
_cell.length_c   1.000
_cell.angle_alpha   90.00
_cell.angle_beta   90.00
_cell.angle_gamma   90.00
#
_symmetry.space_group_name_H-M   'P 1'
#
loop_
_entity.id
_entity.type
_entity.pdbx_description
1 polymer ?
#
loop_
_entity_poly.entity_id
_entity_poly.type
_entity_poly.pdbx_seq_one_letter_code
_entity_poly.pdbx_strand_id
1 'polypeptide(L)' 'MRRFMSTLLISAALMGGALSLSGCIVVPPRPYHQRVWVTGYWAPQHVWVGGHWGYR' A
#
# COMPACT_ATOMS: atom_id res chain seq x y z
N MET A 1 -29.65 8.03 -36.59
CA MET A 1 -28.84 6.80 -36.37
C MET A 1 -27.38 7.11 -36.02
N ARG A 2 -26.66 7.90 -36.83
CA ARG A 2 -25.23 8.22 -36.59
C ARG A 2 -24.93 8.87 -35.23
N ARG A 3 -25.83 9.73 -34.72
CA ARG A 3 -25.74 10.34 -33.38
C ARG A 3 -25.82 9.29 -32.27
N PHE A 4 -26.85 8.44 -32.30
CA PHE A 4 -27.07 7.37 -31.33
C PHE A 4 -25.91 6.36 -31.30
N MET A 5 -25.40 5.99 -32.47
CA MET A 5 -24.27 5.07 -32.59
C MET A 5 -23.00 5.67 -31.99
N SER A 6 -22.76 6.97 -32.21
CA SER A 6 -21.63 7.67 -31.60
C SER A 6 -21.76 7.76 -30.08
N THR A 7 -22.95 8.00 -29.54
CA THR A 7 -23.18 8.06 -28.09
C THR A 7 -22.90 6.71 -27.43
N LEU A 8 -23.36 5.62 -28.05
CA LEU A 8 -23.11 4.26 -27.56
C LEU A 8 -21.62 3.93 -27.53
N LEU A 9 -20.89 4.26 -28.60
CA LEU A 9 -19.44 4.02 -28.67
C LEU A 9 -18.67 4.81 -27.60
N ILE A 10 -19.04 6.07 -27.36
CA ILE A 10 -18.42 6.89 -26.31
C ILE A 10 -18.71 6.30 -24.93
N SER A 11 -19.96 5.89 -24.66
CA SER A 11 -20.30 5.26 -23.38
C SER A 11 -19.55 3.95 -23.14
N ALA A 12 -19.39 3.13 -24.18
CA ALA A 12 -18.63 1.89 -24.10
C ALA A 12 -17.13 2.15 -23.82
N ALA A 13 -16.55 3.16 -24.47
CA ALA A 13 -15.17 3.56 -24.23
C ALA A 13 -14.95 4.07 -22.79
N LEU A 14 -15.89 4.86 -22.27
CA LEU A 14 -15.84 5.35 -20.89
C LEU A 14 -15.95 4.22 -19.87
N MET A 15 -16.88 3.27 -20.07
CA MET A 15 -17.00 2.10 -19.19
C MET A 15 -15.74 1.22 -19.25
N GLY A 16 -15.20 0.96 -20.44
CA GLY A 16 -13.97 0.21 -20.61
C GLY A 16 -12.77 0.85 -19.91
N GLY A 17 -12.63 2.17 -20.03
CA GLY A 17 -11.61 2.96 -19.33
C GLY A 17 -11.75 2.90 -17.81
N ALA A 18 -12.96 3.09 -17.30
CA ALA A 18 -13.24 3.03 -15.86
C ALA A 18 -12.93 1.64 -15.26
N LEU A 19 -13.32 0.57 -15.96
CA LEU A 19 -13.03 -0.80 -15.52
C LEU A 19 -11.52 -1.09 -15.57
N SER A 20 -10.80 -0.56 -16.56
CA SER A 20 -9.33 -0.70 -16.64
C SER A 20 -8.59 0.03 -15.51
N LEU A 21 -9.16 1.13 -14.99
CA LEU A 21 -8.60 1.91 -13.87
C LEU A 21 -8.94 1.29 -12.50
N SER A 22 -9.90 0.37 -12.42
CA SER A 22 -10.28 -0.32 -11.17
C SER A 22 -9.22 -1.31 -10.65
N GLY A 23 -8.12 -1.50 -11.40
CA GLY A 23 -6.97 -2.33 -11.03
C GLY A 23 -6.06 -1.76 -9.94
N CYS A 24 -6.35 -0.57 -9.39
CA CYS A 24 -5.62 -0.03 -8.25
C CYS A 24 -5.90 -0.85 -6.99
N ILE A 25 -5.24 -2.01 -6.87
CA ILE A 25 -5.17 -2.76 -5.62
C ILE A 25 -4.34 -1.91 -4.66
N VAL A 26 -5.02 -1.23 -3.73
CA VAL A 26 -4.36 -0.59 -2.59
C VAL A 26 -3.85 -1.71 -1.69
N VAL A 27 -2.66 -2.21 -1.97
CA VAL A 27 -1.93 -3.07 -1.06
C VAL A 27 -1.46 -2.15 0.07
N PRO A 28 -1.89 -2.35 1.33
CA PRO A 28 -1.30 -1.62 2.44
C PRO A 28 0.21 -1.86 2.36
N PRO A 29 1.06 -0.83 2.60
CA PRO A 29 2.49 -1.04 2.61
C PRO A 29 2.75 -2.26 3.48
N ARG A 30 3.29 -3.35 2.88
CA ARG A 30 3.76 -4.48 3.69
C ARG A 30 4.62 -3.85 4.78
N PRO A 31 4.52 -4.28 6.05
CA PRO A 31 5.43 -3.84 7.09
C PRO A 31 6.82 -4.35 6.71
N TYR A 32 7.45 -3.69 5.74
CA TYR A 32 8.78 -3.95 5.25
C TYR A 32 9.66 -3.35 6.33
N HIS A 33 9.85 -4.17 7.38
CA HIS A 33 10.62 -3.84 8.55
C HIS A 33 10.05 -2.65 9.31
N GLN A 34 9.00 -2.87 10.11
CA GLN A 34 8.62 -1.93 11.16
C GLN A 34 9.78 -1.82 12.14
N ARG A 35 10.70 -0.89 11.86
CA ARG A 35 11.78 -0.55 12.79
C ARG A 35 11.13 0.09 13.99
N VAL A 36 11.25 -0.57 15.12
CA VAL A 36 10.79 -0.07 16.40
C VAL A 36 11.99 0.39 17.20
N TRP A 37 11.86 1.54 17.84
CA TRP A 37 12.85 1.99 18.81
C TRP A 37 12.70 1.13 20.07
N VAL A 38 13.78 0.43 20.43
CA VAL A 38 13.85 -0.34 21.67
C VAL A 38 14.54 0.55 22.70
N THR A 39 13.82 0.91 23.77
CA THR A 39 14.41 1.62 24.92
C THR A 39 15.49 0.77 25.56
N GLY A 40 16.54 1.40 26.09
CA GLY A 40 17.62 0.68 26.75
C GLY A 40 17.11 -0.18 27.92
N TYR A 41 17.68 -1.37 28.08
CA TYR A 41 17.27 -2.34 29.08
C TYR A 41 18.47 -3.14 29.62
N TRP A 42 18.28 -3.73 30.80
CA TRP A 42 19.23 -4.68 31.36
C TRP A 42 18.98 -6.07 30.77
N ALA A 43 19.96 -6.59 30.03
CA ALA A 43 19.94 -7.94 29.53
C ALA A 43 20.27 -8.95 30.64
N PRO A 44 19.91 -10.24 30.46
CA PRO A 44 20.50 -11.30 31.27
C PRO A 44 22.03 -11.18 31.26
N GLN A 45 22.68 -11.52 32.37
CA GLN A 45 24.12 -11.29 32.64
C GLN A 45 24.50 -9.87 33.11
N HIS A 46 23.53 -9.06 33.53
CA HIS A 46 23.79 -7.70 34.05
C HIS A 46 24.54 -6.80 33.05
N VAL A 47 24.23 -6.95 31.77
CA VAL A 47 24.78 -6.11 30.70
C VAL A 47 23.74 -5.04 30.35
N TRP A 48 24.17 -3.77 30.33
CA TRP A 48 23.34 -2.68 29.84
C TRP A 48 23.32 -2.66 28.32
N VAL A 49 22.13 -2.76 27.72
CA VAL A 49 21.93 -2.61 26.29
C VAL A 49 21.42 -1.20 26.03
N GLY A 50 22.19 -0.40 25.29
CA GLY A 50 21.79 0.94 24.85
C GLY A 50 20.56 0.90 23.93
N GLY A 51 19.83 2.01 23.90
CA GLY A 51 18.68 2.14 23.01
C GLY A 51 19.08 1.98 21.54
N HIS A 52 18.31 1.20 20.79
CA HIS A 52 18.63 0.89 19.39
C HIS A 52 17.37 0.70 18.55
N TRP A 53 17.53 0.82 17.24
CA TRP A 53 16.51 0.44 16.28
C TRP A 53 16.52 -1.08 16.10
N GLY A 54 15.41 -1.74 16.43
CA GLY A 54 15.21 -3.16 16.22
C GLY A 54 14.15 -3.42 15.16
N TYR A 55 14.07 -4.67 14.71
CA TYR A 55 12.96 -5.16 13.89
C TYR A 55 11.99 -5.90 14.80
N ARG A 56 10.68 -5.68 14.60
CA ARG A 56 9.63 -6.42 15.30
C ARG A 56 9.27 -7.69 14.55
#